data_AF-A0A3S5CPK3-F1
#
_entry.id   AF-A0A3S5CPK3-F1
#
_cell.length_a   1.000
_cell.length_b   1.000
_cell.length_c   1.000
_cell.angle_alpha   90.00
_cell.angle_beta   90.00
_cell.angle_gamma   90.00
#
_symmetry.space_group_name_H-M   'P 1'
#
loop_
_entity.id
_entity.type
_entity.pdbx_description
1 polymer ?
#
loop_
_entity_poly.entity_id
_entity_poly.type
_entity_poly.pdbx_seq_one_letter_code
_entity_poly.pdbx_strand_id
1 'polypeptide(L)' 'MALALRNNANEVLDMPVDPNEPIYCFCHQVSFGEMVACDNPSCPYEWFHFGCVGLKEDPVGQWFCPSCSELQGLA' A
#
# COMPACT_ATOMS: atom_id res chain seq x y z
N MET A 1 8.33 30.31 -40.74
CA MET A 1 8.18 28.84 -40.61
C MET A 1 7.54 28.58 -39.26
N ALA A 2 6.23 28.39 -39.24
CA ALA A 2 5.47 28.23 -38.01
C ALA A 2 4.85 26.83 -38.01
N LEU A 3 5.32 25.94 -37.14
CA LEU A 3 4.63 24.72 -36.80
C LEU A 3 4.70 24.50 -35.28
N ALA A 4 3.63 25.01 -34.67
CA ALA A 4 2.90 24.57 -33.47
C ALA A 4 3.63 23.79 -32.36
N LEU A 5 3.69 24.39 -31.17
CA LEU A 5 3.73 23.71 -29.88
C LEU A 5 2.47 22.83 -29.76
N ARG A 6 2.61 21.52 -29.93
CA ARG A 6 1.54 20.56 -29.63
C ARG A 6 1.64 20.22 -28.15
N ASN A 7 0.87 20.95 -27.33
CA ASN A 7 0.51 20.53 -25.97
C ASN A 7 -0.28 19.23 -26.07
N ASN A 8 0.40 18.09 -26.03
CA ASN A 8 -0.26 16.79 -25.97
C ASN A 8 -0.32 16.37 -24.50
N ALA A 9 -1.47 16.60 -23.87
CA ALA A 9 -1.77 16.22 -22.48
C ALA A 9 -1.85 14.70 -22.25
N ASN A 10 -1.10 13.90 -23.00
CA ASN A 10 -1.14 12.43 -22.97
C ASN A 10 0.24 11.79 -22.76
N GLU A 11 1.28 12.57 -22.46
CA GLU A 11 2.65 12.07 -22.26
C GLU A 11 3.01 11.85 -20.77
N VAL A 12 2.02 11.50 -19.94
CA VAL A 12 2.22 11.23 -18.49
C VAL A 12 1.91 9.76 -18.12
N LEU A 13 1.47 8.93 -19.06
CA LEU A 13 0.91 7.60 -18.75
C LEU A 13 1.80 6.39 -19.09
N ASP A 14 3.11 6.60 -19.24
CA ASP A 14 4.06 5.49 -19.50
C ASP A 14 5.31 5.62 -18.61
N MET A 15 5.11 5.94 -17.33
CA MET A 15 6.16 5.68 -16.34
C MET A 15 6.11 4.18 -16.01
N PRO A 16 7.17 3.40 -16.31
CA PRO A 16 7.22 2.00 -15.95
C PRO A 16 7.07 1.89 -14.43
N VAL A 17 6.11 1.07 -13.97
CA VAL A 17 6.07 0.64 -12.56
C VAL A 17 7.43 0.06 -12.23
N ASP A 18 8.12 0.64 -11.27
CA ASP A 18 9.45 0.19 -10.89
C ASP A 18 9.33 -1.24 -10.34
N PRO A 19 9.86 -2.26 -11.03
CA PRO A 19 9.76 -3.64 -10.57
C PRO A 19 10.53 -3.90 -9.27
N ASN A 20 11.31 -2.93 -8.78
CA ASN A 20 12.00 -2.98 -7.50
C ASN A 20 11.16 -2.39 -6.36
N GLU A 21 9.96 -1.87 -6.62
CA GLU A 21 9.11 -1.33 -5.58
C GLU A 21 8.59 -2.47 -4.68
N PRO A 22 8.81 -2.38 -3.35
CA PRO A 22 8.42 -3.44 -2.44
C PRO A 22 6.90 -3.63 -2.43
N ILE A 23 6.50 -4.90 -2.45
CA ILE A 23 5.11 -5.31 -2.44
C ILE A 23 4.70 -5.61 -0.99
N TYR A 24 3.61 -4.99 -0.56
CA TYR A 24 3.06 -5.10 0.79
C TYR A 24 1.64 -5.67 0.76
N CYS A 25 1.12 -5.91 1.96
CA CYS A 25 -0.22 -6.43 2.19
C CYS A 25 -0.43 -7.82 1.54
N PHE A 26 -1.49 -8.53 1.97
CA PHE A 26 -1.88 -9.78 1.32
C PHE A 26 -2.46 -9.57 -0.08
N CYS A 27 -2.74 -8.32 -0.48
CA CYS A 27 -3.17 -7.99 -1.84
C CYS A 27 -2.01 -7.98 -2.84
N HIS A 28 -0.76 -8.10 -2.37
CA HIS A 28 0.45 -8.07 -3.19
C HIS A 28 0.50 -6.83 -4.11
N GLN A 29 0.26 -5.65 -3.53
CA GLN A 29 0.37 -4.38 -4.24
C GLN A 29 1.44 -3.50 -3.58
N VAL A 30 1.92 -2.50 -4.33
CA VAL A 30 2.83 -1.48 -3.81
C VAL A 30 2.18 -0.65 -2.70
N SER A 31 2.95 0.19 -2.03
CA SER A 31 2.40 1.15 -1.08
C SER A 31 1.56 2.20 -1.82
N PHE A 32 0.32 2.40 -1.38
CA PHE A 32 -0.54 3.46 -1.91
C PHE A 32 -1.54 3.91 -0.85
N GLY A 33 -1.87 5.20 -0.86
CA GLY A 33 -2.84 5.76 0.08
C GLY A 33 -2.44 5.58 1.55
N GLU A 34 -3.43 5.24 2.39
CA GLU A 34 -3.26 5.04 3.82
C GLU A 34 -2.87 3.60 4.15
N MET A 35 -1.83 3.45 4.98
CA MET A 35 -1.28 2.16 5.37
C MET A 35 -1.01 2.10 6.87
N VAL A 36 -1.14 0.90 7.42
CA VAL A 36 -0.87 0.57 8.83
C VAL A 36 0.22 -0.50 8.90
N ALA A 37 1.13 -0.37 9.86
CA ALA A 37 2.11 -1.40 10.17
C ALA A 37 1.56 -2.39 11.20
N CYS A 38 1.81 -3.68 11.00
CA CYS A 38 1.53 -4.69 12.00
C CYS A 38 2.63 -4.70 13.05
N ASP A 39 2.26 -4.57 14.34
CA ASP A 39 3.19 -4.60 15.47
C ASP A 39 3.84 -5.96 15.73
N ASN A 40 3.45 -7.02 15.01
CA ASN A 40 4.11 -8.32 15.13
C ASN A 40 5.42 -8.31 14.34
N PRO A 41 6.60 -8.38 14.98
CA PRO A 41 7.90 -8.35 14.29
C PRO A 41 8.16 -9.59 13.42
N SER A 42 7.36 -10.64 13.57
CA SER A 42 7.40 -11.83 12.70
C SER A 42 6.35 -11.80 11.59
N CYS A 43 5.65 -10.66 11.39
CA CYS A 43 4.68 -10.53 10.30
C CYS A 43 5.41 -10.50 8.95
N PRO A 44 5.07 -11.37 7.98
CA PRO A 44 5.78 -11.42 6.70
C PRO A 44 5.49 -10.22 5.78
N TYR A 45 4.35 -9.54 5.99
CA TYR A 45 3.93 -8.43 5.14
C TYR A 45 4.28 -7.06 5.74
N GLU A 46 4.32 -6.98 7.07
CA GLU A 46 4.58 -5.78 7.90
C GLU A 46 3.62 -4.60 7.69
N TRP A 47 3.15 -4.33 6.48
CA TRP A 47 2.32 -3.19 6.11
C TRP A 47 1.05 -3.61 5.37
N PHE A 48 -0.06 -2.93 5.65
CA PHE A 48 -1.38 -3.23 5.09
C PHE A 48 -2.12 -1.95 4.72
N HIS A 49 -2.86 -1.96 3.62
CA HIS A 49 -3.72 -0.84 3.23
C HIS A 49 -4.96 -0.80 4.10
N PHE A 50 -5.40 0.40 4.50
CA PHE A 50 -6.59 0.58 5.33
C PHE A 50 -7.83 -0.12 4.75
N GLY A 51 -8.06 0.04 3.45
CA GLY A 51 -9.17 -0.61 2.75
C GLY A 51 -9.09 -2.13 2.71
N CYS A 52 -7.89 -2.71 2.75
CA CYS A 52 -7.71 -4.17 2.77
C CYS A 52 -8.06 -4.76 4.15
N VAL A 53 -7.80 -4.01 5.23
CA VAL A 53 -8.01 -4.48 6.61
C VAL A 53 -9.24 -3.86 7.28
N GLY A 54 -10.02 -3.05 6.54
CA GLY A 54 -11.23 -2.42 7.05
C GLY A 54 -10.98 -1.27 8.04
N LEU A 55 -9.79 -0.69 8.05
CA LEU A 55 -9.49 0.52 8.82
C LEU A 55 -10.04 1.74 8.09
N LYS A 56 -10.48 2.74 8.87
CA LYS A 56 -10.93 4.04 8.36
C LYS A 56 -10.08 5.20 8.86
N GLU A 57 -9.37 4.98 9.95
CA GLU A 57 -8.58 5.96 10.70
C GLU A 57 -7.36 5.22 11.24
N ASP A 58 -6.32 5.97 11.62
CA ASP A 58 -5.14 5.41 12.26
C ASP A 58 -5.52 4.73 13.58
N PRO A 59 -5.10 3.47 13.80
CA PRO A 59 -5.36 2.80 15.06
C PRO A 59 -4.51 3.43 16.16
N VAL A 60 -5.15 3.70 17.30
CA VAL A 60 -4.45 4.22 18.48
C VAL A 60 -3.81 3.06 19.24
N GLY A 61 -2.47 3.04 19.28
CA GLY A 61 -1.69 2.02 19.97
C GLY A 61 -1.25 0.89 19.04
N GLN A 62 -1.14 -0.32 19.59
CA GLN A 62 -0.66 -1.47 18.82
C GLN A 62 -1.77 -2.03 17.93
N TRP A 63 -1.43 -2.29 16.67
CA TRP A 63 -2.33 -2.89 15.71
C TRP A 63 -1.74 -4.17 15.12
N PHE A 64 -2.58 -5.20 15.04
CA PHE A 64 -2.21 -6.49 14.49
C PHE A 64 -3.08 -6.79 13.27
N CYS A 65 -2.45 -7.30 12.21
CA CYS A 65 -3.17 -7.71 11.02
C CYS A 65 -4.06 -8.93 11.31
N PRO A 66 -5.09 -9.21 10.50
CA PRO A 66 -6.05 -10.30 10.76
C PRO A 66 -5.38 -11.65 11.00
N SER A 67 -4.30 -11.95 10.26
CA SER A 67 -3.52 -13.17 10.45
C SER A 67 -2.76 -13.19 11.77
N CYS A 68 -2.18 -12.07 12.22
CA CYS A 68 -1.45 -12.01 13.49
C CYS A 68 -2.37 -11.97 14.71
N SER A 69 -3.53 -11.32 14.59
CA SER A 69 -4.54 -11.26 15.66
C SER A 69 -5.07 -12.65 16.00
N GLU A 70 -5.31 -13.50 14.98
CA GLU A 70 -5.74 -14.88 15.20
C GLU A 70 -4.63 -15.74 15.83
N LEU A 71 -3.39 -15.59 15.37
CA LEU A 71 -2.23 -16.31 15.92
C LEU A 71 -1.93 -15.95 17.39
N GLN A 72 -2.21 -14.71 17.79
CA GLN A 72 -2.00 -14.25 19.17
C GLN A 72 -3.17 -14.55 20.11
N GLY A 73 -4.24 -15.18 19.62
CA GLY A 73 -5.43 -15.47 20.44
C GLY A 73 -6.15 -14.20 20.92
N LEU A 74 -6.05 -13.11 20.15
CA LEU A 74 -6.72 -11.82 20.41
C LEU A 74 -8.13 -11.74 19.81
N ALA A 75 -8.70 -12.87 19.40
CA ALA A 75 -10.04 -12.98 18.80
C ALA A 75 -11.15 -13.13 19.84
#